data_AF-A0A5C6PC59-F1
#
_entry.id   AF-A0A5C6PC59-F1
#
_cell.length_a   1.000
_cell.length_b   1.000
_cell.length_c   1.000
_cell.angle_alpha   90.00
_cell.angle_beta   90.00
_cell.angle_gamma   90.00
#
_symmetry.space_group_name_H-M   'P 1'
#
loop_
_entity.id
_entity.type
_entity.pdbx_description
1 polymer ?
#
loop_
_entity_poly.entity_id
_entity_poly.type
_entity_poly.pdbx_seq_one_letter_code
_entity_poly.pdbx_strand_id
1 'polypeptide(L)'
;MDSVRWAFRCRSWTPSRADWLFAARCIQREEKERIEQFMFAKDAKSAMAGRLLLRRFVCEKIGVPWSEIRLERSPRGKPYLAAPIKVISNSGHDPPVWSFNLSHQGDFTVLAAERGLQVGVDLMKTTMPGSSSVPEFFRIMSRQFTAYEWSAIHSAGSEGQQLTAFYRHWALKESFIKAIGTGLGFNLQRLEFHLSSEALTQDRVLRQTRMYLDEEEESDWTFEVSPVEEAGVGLDYCNSLLSGCPNNSLRSLQLIPNAAARVLTGIDKIDHITPVLASLHWLPVKFRIIFKTLLLTYKVLRGLAPSYLEELVIPYQPNRLLHSQNAGLLVVPRVSRSRMGGRAFSYQAPLLWNQLPVQGKEDFQVAAAAVLKSLHEGFICVGTVRPKCGVMATEDRRYISNHSSDGDCFFFGSLIHVFLQESLLDADHHVAVALGPANLPESATLRPLSPPTAFTQLTFCDLIASASPLTQEDVASWDCFKTKAEAPQRQPDTSVGLSC
;
A
#
# COMPACT_ATOMS: atom_id res chain seq x y z
N MET A 1 -22.45 10.91 -2.52
CA MET A 1 -21.89 9.56 -2.67
C MET A 1 -22.62 8.66 -1.70
N ASP A 2 -23.30 7.64 -2.21
CA ASP A 2 -24.11 6.71 -1.41
C ASP A 2 -23.31 5.48 -0.94
N SER A 3 -22.05 5.34 -1.39
CA SER A 3 -21.10 4.29 -1.02
C SER A 3 -19.77 4.87 -0.52
N VAL A 4 -19.07 4.11 0.33
CA VAL A 4 -17.71 4.41 0.81
C VAL A 4 -16.87 3.13 0.80
N ARG A 5 -15.64 3.24 0.26
CA ARG A 5 -14.62 2.19 0.26
C ARG A 5 -13.28 2.82 0.60
N TRP A 6 -12.82 2.67 1.84
CA TRP A 6 -11.57 3.27 2.31
C TRP A 6 -10.60 2.22 2.82
N ALA A 7 -9.32 2.41 2.50
CA ALA A 7 -8.24 1.57 2.98
C ALA A 7 -7.15 2.43 3.63
N PHE A 8 -6.54 1.93 4.70
CA PHE A 8 -5.39 2.56 5.35
C PHE A 8 -4.29 1.52 5.55
N ARG A 9 -3.06 1.85 5.13
CA ARG A 9 -1.91 0.95 5.25
C ARG A 9 -1.27 1.07 6.63
N CYS A 10 -1.79 0.32 7.59
CA CYS A 10 -1.36 0.37 8.98
C CYS A 10 0.05 -0.17 9.22
N ARG A 11 0.57 -1.10 8.38
CA ARG A 11 1.92 -1.66 8.59
C ARG A 11 3.04 -0.69 8.24
N SER A 12 2.90 0.08 7.16
CA SER A 12 3.88 1.08 6.75
C SER A 12 3.76 2.39 7.53
N TRP A 13 2.70 2.54 8.35
CA TRP A 13 2.54 3.69 9.21
C TRP A 13 3.56 3.63 10.36
N THR A 14 4.52 4.55 10.33
CA THR A 14 5.52 4.77 11.38
C THR A 14 5.20 6.09 12.10
N PRO A 15 4.25 6.10 13.05
CA PRO A 15 3.83 7.32 13.72
C PRO A 15 4.99 7.94 14.52
N SER A 16 5.13 9.26 14.44
CA SER A 16 5.90 10.00 15.42
C SER A 16 5.20 9.98 16.79
N ARG A 17 5.91 10.42 17.84
CA ARG A 17 5.32 10.61 19.17
C ARG A 17 4.09 11.53 19.11
N ALA A 18 4.16 12.61 18.35
CA ALA A 18 3.06 13.55 18.18
C ALA A 18 1.87 12.90 17.47
N ASP A 19 2.11 12.13 16.40
CA ASP A 19 1.05 11.45 15.64
C ASP A 19 0.29 10.46 16.51
N TRP A 20 1.00 9.63 17.27
CA TRP A 20 0.38 8.62 18.11
C TRP A 20 -0.42 9.24 19.26
N LEU A 21 0.16 10.23 19.95
CA LEU A 21 -0.54 10.94 21.03
C LEU A 21 -1.77 11.69 20.52
N PHE A 22 -1.68 12.32 19.35
CA PHE A 22 -2.82 12.97 18.72
C PHE A 22 -3.92 11.97 18.35
N ALA A 23 -3.56 10.86 17.70
CA ALA A 23 -4.50 9.78 17.36
C ALA A 23 -5.20 9.20 18.59
N ALA A 24 -4.44 8.93 19.67
CA ALA A 24 -4.98 8.42 20.92
C ALA A 24 -5.95 9.38 21.61
N ARG A 25 -5.75 10.69 21.46
CA ARG A 25 -6.68 11.72 21.97
C ARG A 25 -7.96 11.81 21.14
N CYS A 26 -7.93 11.41 19.88
CA CYS A 26 -9.06 11.53 18.95
C CYS A 26 -10.04 10.34 19.01
N ILE A 27 -9.83 9.37 19.90
CA ILE A 27 -10.69 8.19 20.07
C ILE A 27 -11.30 8.12 21.48
N GLN A 28 -12.38 7.34 21.62
CA GLN A 28 -13.04 7.09 22.90
C GLN A 28 -12.09 6.41 23.89
N ARG A 29 -12.20 6.75 25.18
CA ARG A 29 -11.28 6.31 26.24
C ARG A 29 -11.21 4.78 26.35
N GLU A 30 -12.36 4.12 26.29
CA GLU A 30 -12.48 2.67 26.33
C GLU A 30 -11.80 1.97 25.15
N GLU A 31 -11.73 2.62 23.98
CA GLU A 31 -11.02 2.09 22.82
C GLU A 31 -9.51 2.37 22.92
N LYS A 32 -9.10 3.49 23.51
CA LYS A 32 -7.69 3.76 23.85
C LYS A 32 -7.16 2.70 24.80
N GLU A 33 -7.84 2.45 25.92
CA GLU A 33 -7.47 1.43 26.91
C GLU A 33 -7.37 0.04 26.28
N ARG A 34 -8.31 -0.31 25.39
CA ARG A 34 -8.26 -1.58 24.64
C ARG A 34 -7.07 -1.66 23.68
N ILE A 35 -6.70 -0.56 23.00
CA ILE A 35 -5.56 -0.53 22.08
C ILE A 35 -4.25 -0.70 22.85
N GLU A 36 -4.15 -0.14 24.05
CA GLU A 36 -2.96 -0.25 24.90
C GLU A 36 -2.70 -1.69 25.39
N GLN A 37 -3.74 -2.52 25.46
CA GLN A 37 -3.64 -3.94 25.82
C GLN A 37 -3.05 -4.84 24.72
N PHE A 38 -2.91 -4.38 23.47
CA PHE A 38 -2.31 -5.20 22.42
C PHE A 38 -0.84 -5.49 22.71
N MET A 39 -0.42 -6.74 22.49
CA MET A 39 0.98 -7.15 22.69
C MET A 39 1.91 -6.58 21.62
N PHE A 40 1.45 -6.49 20.36
CA PHE A 40 2.27 -6.07 19.23
C PHE A 40 1.84 -4.71 18.67
N ALA A 41 2.82 -3.95 18.18
CA ALA A 41 2.60 -2.63 17.60
C ALA A 41 1.74 -2.69 16.32
N LYS A 42 1.88 -3.74 15.50
CA LYS A 42 1.04 -3.94 14.30
C LYS A 42 -0.46 -4.01 14.61
N ASP A 43 -0.83 -4.65 15.73
CA ASP A 43 -2.22 -4.85 16.11
C ASP A 43 -2.78 -3.55 16.69
N ALA A 44 -1.99 -2.85 17.51
CA ALA A 44 -2.31 -1.53 18.01
C ALA A 44 -2.49 -0.51 16.87
N LYS A 45 -1.62 -0.50 15.86
CA LYS A 45 -1.71 0.36 14.66
C LYS A 45 -2.99 0.07 13.86
N SER A 46 -3.30 -1.21 13.63
CA SER A 46 -4.49 -1.63 12.88
C SER A 46 -5.78 -1.24 13.61
N ALA A 47 -5.83 -1.46 14.93
CA ALA A 47 -6.98 -1.09 15.75
C ALA A 47 -7.17 0.44 15.82
N MET A 48 -6.09 1.21 15.98
CA MET A 48 -6.12 2.67 15.95
C MET A 48 -6.63 3.19 14.59
N ALA A 49 -6.08 2.69 13.48
CA ALA A 49 -6.53 3.04 12.14
C ALA A 49 -8.03 2.77 11.95
N GLY A 50 -8.51 1.62 12.44
CA GLY A 50 -9.93 1.27 12.38
C GLY A 50 -10.83 2.24 13.11
N ARG A 51 -10.40 2.75 14.28
CA ARG A 51 -11.16 3.75 15.04
C ARG A 51 -11.19 5.11 14.36
N LEU A 52 -10.07 5.54 13.80
CA LEU A 52 -9.99 6.80 13.05
C LEU A 52 -10.84 6.74 11.78
N LEU A 53 -10.79 5.63 11.03
CA LEU A 53 -11.63 5.40 9.85
C LEU A 53 -13.13 5.50 10.17
N LEU A 54 -13.58 4.85 11.26
CA LEU A 54 -14.96 4.91 11.70
C LEU A 54 -15.40 6.33 12.06
N ARG A 55 -14.60 7.04 12.88
CA ARG A 55 -14.94 8.42 13.28
C ARG A 55 -14.94 9.37 12.09
N ARG A 56 -13.95 9.26 11.20
CA ARG A 56 -13.92 10.04 9.96
C ARG A 56 -15.16 9.78 9.12
N PHE A 57 -15.54 8.52 8.93
CA PHE A 57 -16.72 8.16 8.14
C PHE A 57 -17.98 8.81 8.72
N VAL A 58 -18.21 8.66 10.03
CA VAL A 58 -19.36 9.25 10.71
C VAL A 58 -19.33 10.79 10.61
N CYS A 59 -18.16 11.40 10.76
CA CYS A 59 -18.00 12.85 10.67
C CYS A 59 -18.29 13.39 9.27
N GLU A 60 -17.69 12.81 8.24
CA GLU A 60 -17.75 13.33 6.86
C GLU A 60 -19.02 12.92 6.10
N LYS A 61 -19.57 11.73 6.39
CA LYS A 61 -20.68 11.15 5.60
C LYS A 61 -22.01 11.20 6.32
N ILE A 62 -22.02 11.05 7.65
CA ILE A 62 -23.24 11.16 8.46
C ILE A 62 -23.42 12.60 8.96
N GLY A 63 -22.35 13.38 9.06
CA GLY A 63 -22.40 14.80 9.44
C GLY A 63 -22.41 15.03 10.95
N VAL A 64 -21.96 14.06 11.74
CA VAL A 64 -21.89 14.16 13.20
C VAL A 64 -20.55 14.80 13.60
N PRO A 65 -20.54 15.88 14.40
CA PRO A 65 -19.29 16.47 14.87
C PRO A 65 -18.39 15.43 15.54
N TRP A 66 -17.08 15.47 15.26
CA TRP A 66 -16.15 14.44 15.75
C TRP A 66 -16.21 14.26 17.28
N SER A 67 -16.42 15.33 18.05
CA SER A 67 -16.56 15.28 19.51
C SER A 67 -17.83 14.58 20.01
N GLU A 68 -18.89 14.55 19.20
CA GLU A 68 -20.21 14.00 19.56
C GLU A 68 -20.37 12.52 19.14
N ILE A 69 -19.46 11.99 18.32
CA ILE A 69 -19.53 10.60 17.85
C ILE A 69 -19.38 9.64 19.03
N ARG A 70 -20.44 8.85 19.27
CA ARG A 70 -20.46 7.76 20.25
C ARG A 70 -20.60 6.42 19.53
N LEU A 71 -19.50 5.68 19.47
CA LEU A 71 -19.48 4.31 18.96
C LEU A 71 -19.64 3.35 20.13
N GLU A 72 -20.60 2.45 20.02
CA GLU A 72 -20.82 1.35 20.96
C GLU A 72 -20.54 0.01 20.27
N ARG A 73 -20.58 -1.08 21.02
CA ARG A 73 -20.40 -2.44 20.49
C ARG A 73 -21.58 -3.30 20.85
N SER A 74 -22.04 -4.07 19.86
CA SER A 74 -23.04 -5.12 20.08
C SER A 74 -22.50 -6.18 21.06
N PRO A 75 -23.35 -7.05 21.62
CA PRO A 75 -22.91 -8.18 22.44
C PRO A 75 -21.87 -9.10 21.75
N ARG A 76 -21.85 -9.11 20.41
CA ARG A 76 -20.88 -9.84 19.58
C ARG A 76 -19.66 -9.02 19.17
N GLY A 77 -19.51 -7.80 19.70
CA GLY A 77 -18.34 -6.95 19.50
C GLY A 77 -18.35 -6.08 18.23
N LYS A 78 -19.36 -6.19 17.36
CA LYS A 78 -19.51 -5.34 16.15
C LYS A 78 -19.78 -3.89 16.56
N PRO A 79 -18.97 -2.91 16.12
CA PRO A 79 -19.18 -1.51 16.44
C PRO A 79 -20.40 -0.95 15.71
N TYR A 80 -21.20 -0.13 16.38
CA TYR A 80 -22.33 0.60 15.81
C TYR A 80 -22.38 2.04 16.36
N LEU A 81 -23.06 2.94 15.64
CA LEU A 81 -23.27 4.31 16.07
C LEU A 81 -24.47 4.37 17.04
N ALA A 82 -24.27 4.86 18.26
CA ALA A 82 -25.35 4.98 19.24
C ALA A 82 -26.37 6.07 18.83
N ALA A 83 -27.66 5.76 18.89
CA ALA A 83 -28.76 6.70 18.61
C ALA A 83 -29.06 7.61 19.84
N PRO A 84 -29.75 8.77 19.69
CA PRO A 84 -30.40 9.28 18.49
C PRO A 84 -29.84 10.64 18.04
N ILE A 85 -29.34 10.72 16.81
CA ILE A 85 -28.94 12.01 16.24
C ILE A 85 -30.18 12.61 15.58
N LYS A 86 -30.83 13.54 16.28
CA LYS A 86 -31.77 14.50 15.67
C LYS A 86 -30.97 15.35 14.68
N VAL A 87 -30.65 14.82 13.51
CA VAL A 87 -30.39 15.65 12.36
C VAL A 87 -31.75 16.27 12.05
N ILE A 88 -31.99 17.49 12.52
CA ILE A 88 -33.16 18.27 12.15
C ILE A 88 -32.98 18.56 10.65
N SER A 89 -33.43 17.64 9.81
CA SER A 89 -33.70 17.95 8.42
C SER A 89 -34.93 18.86 8.42
N ASN A 90 -34.76 20.10 7.97
CA ASN A 90 -35.89 21.02 7.69
C ASN A 90 -36.82 20.48 6.57
N SER A 91 -36.49 19.34 5.99
CA SER A 91 -37.32 18.52 5.11
C SER A 91 -37.73 17.28 5.89
N GLY A 92 -39.04 17.08 6.14
CA GLY A 92 -39.63 16.00 6.95
C GLY A 92 -39.44 14.55 6.43
N HIS A 93 -38.23 14.22 5.99
CA HIS A 93 -37.77 12.88 5.67
C HIS A 93 -36.69 12.48 6.68
N ASP A 94 -36.85 11.30 7.26
CA ASP A 94 -35.84 10.71 8.13
C ASP A 94 -34.49 10.66 7.41
N PRO A 95 -33.37 10.95 8.11
CA PRO A 95 -32.05 10.81 7.53
C PRO A 95 -31.86 9.37 7.05
N PRO A 96 -31.17 9.19 5.92
CA PRO A 96 -30.96 7.88 5.35
C PRO A 96 -30.15 6.95 6.27
N VAL A 97 -30.59 5.69 6.38
CA VAL A 97 -29.91 4.68 7.18
C VAL A 97 -28.61 4.25 6.51
N TRP A 98 -27.49 4.48 7.19
CA TRP A 98 -26.17 4.00 6.79
C TRP A 98 -25.84 2.69 7.48
N SER A 99 -25.32 1.72 6.73
CA SER A 99 -24.64 0.54 7.26
C SER A 99 -23.14 0.68 7.00
N PHE A 100 -22.30 0.23 7.93
CA PHE A 100 -20.85 0.22 7.77
C PHE A 100 -20.22 -1.01 8.41
N ASN A 101 -19.06 -1.42 7.90
CA ASN A 101 -18.26 -2.50 8.45
C ASN A 101 -16.76 -2.23 8.25
N LEU A 102 -15.95 -2.85 9.10
CA LEU A 102 -14.50 -2.68 9.15
C LEU A 102 -13.82 -4.05 9.21
N SER A 103 -12.72 -4.22 8.49
CA SER A 103 -11.81 -5.36 8.64
C SER A 103 -10.36 -4.91 8.63
N HIS A 104 -9.46 -5.70 9.22
CA HIS A 104 -8.03 -5.46 9.15
C HIS A 104 -7.28 -6.79 9.12
N GLN A 105 -6.32 -6.92 8.21
CA GLN A 105 -5.41 -8.06 8.15
C GLN A 105 -4.19 -7.70 7.33
N GLY A 106 -3.04 -8.28 7.71
CA GLY A 106 -1.79 -8.03 7.04
C GLY A 106 -1.39 -6.57 7.18
N ASP A 107 -1.41 -5.86 6.06
CA ASP A 107 -0.81 -4.53 5.96
C ASP A 107 -1.85 -3.40 5.97
N PHE A 108 -3.14 -3.75 5.88
CA PHE A 108 -4.24 -2.80 5.72
C PHE A 108 -5.35 -2.94 6.75
N THR A 109 -6.02 -1.81 6.98
CA THR A 109 -7.33 -1.71 7.62
C THR A 109 -8.30 -1.08 6.62
N VAL A 110 -9.46 -1.70 6.41
CA VAL A 110 -10.45 -1.30 5.41
C VAL A 110 -11.79 -0.98 6.06
N LEU A 111 -12.50 -0.02 5.49
CA LEU A 111 -13.87 0.37 5.84
C LEU A 111 -14.74 0.35 4.59
N ALA A 112 -15.89 -0.32 4.68
CA ALA A 112 -16.95 -0.24 3.69
C ALA A 112 -18.21 0.32 4.33
N ALA A 113 -18.89 1.24 3.65
CA ALA A 113 -20.18 1.75 4.08
C ALA A 113 -21.13 1.93 2.89
N GLU A 114 -22.41 1.72 3.13
CA GLU A 114 -23.48 1.88 2.15
C GLU A 114 -24.71 2.53 2.76
N ARG A 115 -25.42 3.28 1.91
CA ARG A 115 -26.69 3.90 2.24
C ARG A 115 -27.84 3.03 1.75
N GLY A 116 -28.68 2.54 2.65
CA GLY A 116 -29.86 1.75 2.31
C GLY A 116 -29.61 0.27 1.95
N LEU A 117 -28.38 -0.21 2.08
CA LEU A 117 -28.01 -1.63 1.98
C LEU A 117 -27.31 -2.09 3.25
N GLN A 118 -27.41 -3.37 3.57
CA GLN A 118 -26.57 -3.99 4.58
C GLN A 118 -25.18 -4.24 3.98
N VAL A 119 -24.12 -3.96 4.75
CA VAL A 119 -22.74 -4.16 4.29
C VAL A 119 -21.89 -4.92 5.30
N GLY A 120 -21.07 -5.84 4.77
CA GLY A 120 -19.97 -6.49 5.47
C GLY A 120 -18.72 -6.45 4.61
N VAL A 121 -17.54 -6.32 5.24
CA VAL A 121 -16.26 -6.33 4.54
C VAL A 121 -15.31 -7.28 5.24
N ASP A 122 -14.56 -8.04 4.46
CA ASP A 122 -13.42 -8.79 4.96
C ASP A 122 -12.18 -8.62 4.09
N LEU A 123 -11.02 -8.70 4.73
CA LEU A 123 -9.71 -8.50 4.12
C LEU A 123 -8.83 -9.66 4.56
N MET A 124 -8.25 -10.37 3.60
CA MET A 124 -7.36 -11.51 3.84
C MET A 124 -6.03 -11.29 3.14
N LYS A 125 -4.92 -11.61 3.81
CA LYS A 125 -3.59 -11.65 3.20
C LYS A 125 -3.19 -13.10 2.92
N THR A 126 -2.87 -13.41 1.67
CA THR A 126 -2.30 -14.70 1.28
C THR A 126 -0.95 -14.87 1.95
N THR A 127 -0.86 -15.84 2.84
CA THR A 127 0.38 -16.19 3.53
C THR A 127 0.56 -17.69 3.56
N MET A 128 1.81 -18.13 3.40
CA MET A 128 2.15 -19.54 3.58
C MET A 128 1.86 -19.96 5.03
N PRO A 129 1.25 -21.14 5.24
CA PRO A 129 1.05 -21.68 6.58
C PRO A 129 2.41 -21.80 7.28
N GLY A 130 2.49 -21.36 8.54
CA GLY A 130 3.78 -21.14 9.20
C GLY A 130 4.65 -22.40 9.32
N SER A 131 4.11 -23.45 9.94
CA SER A 131 4.83 -24.70 10.24
C SER A 131 4.21 -25.93 9.57
N SER A 132 3.25 -25.74 8.67
CA SER A 132 2.52 -26.82 8.01
C SER A 132 2.59 -26.67 6.49
N SER A 133 2.55 -27.80 5.78
CA SER A 133 2.37 -27.77 4.32
C SER A 133 0.97 -27.26 3.96
N VAL A 134 0.79 -26.81 2.72
CA VAL A 134 -0.53 -26.37 2.21
C VAL A 134 -1.58 -27.47 2.31
N PRO A 135 -1.31 -28.74 1.94
CA PRO A 135 -2.27 -29.82 2.11
C PRO A 135 -2.69 -30.07 3.56
N GLU A 136 -1.76 -29.98 4.51
CA GLU A 136 -2.07 -30.17 5.93
C GLU A 136 -2.92 -29.02 6.48
N PHE A 137 -2.61 -27.79 6.06
CA PHE A 137 -3.43 -26.63 6.38
C PHE A 137 -4.86 -26.79 5.82
N PHE A 138 -5.02 -27.24 4.58
CA PHE A 138 -6.33 -27.52 3.98
C PHE A 138 -7.08 -28.64 4.70
N ARG A 139 -6.39 -29.69 5.14
CA ARG A 139 -6.99 -30.78 5.93
C ARG A 139 -7.62 -30.25 7.23
N ILE A 140 -6.93 -29.36 7.93
CA ILE A 140 -7.42 -28.70 9.16
C ILE A 140 -8.65 -27.83 8.87
N MET A 141 -8.64 -27.13 7.73
CA MET A 141 -9.71 -26.22 7.32
C MET A 141 -10.86 -26.91 6.57
N SER A 142 -10.81 -28.22 6.38
CA SER A 142 -11.76 -28.99 5.55
C SER A 142 -13.24 -28.71 5.86
N ARG A 143 -13.58 -28.50 7.14
CA ARG A 143 -14.96 -28.23 7.60
C ARG A 143 -15.47 -26.81 7.29
N GLN A 144 -14.66 -25.93 6.73
CA GLN A 144 -15.02 -24.53 6.50
C GLN A 144 -15.58 -24.26 5.08
N PHE A 145 -15.33 -25.18 4.14
CA PHE A 145 -15.74 -25.05 2.73
C PHE A 145 -16.50 -26.28 2.24
N THR A 146 -17.41 -26.08 1.29
CA THR A 146 -18.18 -27.17 0.68
C THR A 146 -17.31 -28.01 -0.25
N ALA A 147 -17.86 -29.14 -0.72
CA ALA A 147 -17.17 -29.99 -1.70
C ALA A 147 -16.88 -29.25 -3.01
N TYR A 148 -17.81 -28.40 -3.47
CA TYR A 148 -17.63 -27.58 -4.67
C TYR A 148 -16.50 -26.58 -4.50
N GLU A 149 -16.49 -25.82 -3.41
CA GLU A 149 -15.47 -24.81 -3.12
C GLU A 149 -14.08 -25.47 -2.99
N TRP A 150 -13.99 -26.62 -2.31
CA TRP A 150 -12.74 -27.37 -2.27
C TRP A 150 -12.31 -27.85 -3.65
N SER A 151 -13.23 -28.35 -4.48
CA SER A 151 -12.90 -28.71 -5.86
C SER A 151 -12.34 -27.52 -6.63
N ALA A 152 -12.94 -26.33 -6.49
CA ALA A 152 -12.46 -25.11 -7.13
C ALA A 152 -11.08 -24.69 -6.62
N ILE A 153 -10.85 -24.73 -5.29
CA ILE A 153 -9.57 -24.39 -4.65
C ILE A 153 -8.46 -25.31 -5.14
N HIS A 154 -8.67 -26.63 -5.11
CA HIS A 154 -7.65 -27.60 -5.55
C HIS A 154 -7.38 -27.52 -7.06
N SER A 155 -8.35 -27.05 -7.85
CA SER A 155 -8.19 -26.90 -9.30
C SER A 155 -7.44 -25.63 -9.71
N ALA A 156 -7.09 -24.75 -8.77
CA ALA A 156 -6.47 -23.45 -9.07
C ALA A 156 -5.00 -23.52 -9.56
N GLY A 157 -4.39 -24.71 -9.57
CA GLY A 157 -3.04 -24.92 -10.06
C GLY A 157 -2.01 -25.13 -8.94
N SER A 158 -0.97 -24.29 -8.91
CA SER A 158 0.11 -24.37 -7.91
C SER A 158 -0.38 -24.14 -6.48
N GLU A 159 0.34 -24.62 -5.46
CA GLU A 159 -0.04 -24.43 -4.04
C GLU A 159 -0.27 -22.95 -3.67
N GLY A 160 0.53 -22.03 -4.24
CA GLY A 160 0.33 -20.59 -4.04
C GLY A 160 -1.01 -20.10 -4.61
N GLN A 161 -1.39 -20.56 -5.81
CA GLN A 161 -2.68 -20.23 -6.42
C GLN A 161 -3.85 -20.88 -5.65
N GLN A 162 -3.66 -22.09 -5.13
CA GLN A 162 -4.65 -22.74 -4.26
C GLN A 162 -4.85 -21.95 -2.96
N LEU A 163 -3.76 -21.45 -2.34
CA LEU A 163 -3.86 -20.58 -1.16
C LEU A 163 -4.57 -19.26 -1.49
N THR A 164 -4.25 -18.62 -2.62
CA THR A 164 -4.96 -17.43 -3.09
C THR A 164 -6.46 -17.70 -3.26
N ALA A 165 -6.83 -18.83 -3.88
CA ALA A 165 -8.22 -19.23 -4.01
C ALA A 165 -8.88 -19.49 -2.64
N PHE A 166 -8.18 -20.15 -1.72
CA PHE A 166 -8.65 -20.39 -0.35
C PHE A 166 -8.96 -19.07 0.37
N TYR A 167 -8.01 -18.13 0.42
CA TYR A 167 -8.18 -16.86 1.14
C TYR A 167 -9.25 -15.99 0.48
N ARG A 168 -9.46 -16.10 -0.84
CA ARG A 168 -10.55 -15.42 -1.54
C ARG A 168 -11.93 -15.96 -1.12
N HIS A 169 -12.11 -17.29 -1.07
CA HIS A 169 -13.36 -17.88 -0.57
C HIS A 169 -13.58 -17.55 0.92
N TRP A 170 -12.51 -17.56 1.71
CA TRP A 170 -12.58 -17.19 3.12
C TRP A 170 -13.07 -15.75 3.30
N ALA A 171 -12.49 -14.79 2.57
CA ALA A 171 -12.90 -13.39 2.63
C ALA A 171 -14.37 -13.21 2.23
N LEU A 172 -14.85 -13.93 1.21
CA LEU A 172 -16.25 -13.91 0.81
C LEU A 172 -17.18 -14.37 1.94
N LYS A 173 -16.91 -15.54 2.55
CA LYS A 173 -17.70 -16.06 3.68
C LYS A 173 -17.71 -15.11 4.88
N GLU A 174 -16.54 -14.61 5.27
CA GLU A 174 -16.43 -13.67 6.39
C GLU A 174 -17.13 -12.34 6.11
N SER A 175 -17.07 -11.83 4.87
CA SER A 175 -17.76 -10.60 4.49
C SER A 175 -19.28 -10.73 4.66
N PHE A 176 -19.87 -11.87 4.25
CA PHE A 176 -21.29 -12.18 4.46
C PHE A 176 -21.64 -12.29 5.94
N ILE A 177 -20.86 -13.07 6.72
CA ILE A 177 -21.11 -13.26 8.16
C ILE A 177 -21.04 -11.94 8.93
N LYS A 178 -20.09 -11.07 8.56
CA LYS A 178 -19.96 -9.73 9.13
C LYS A 178 -21.11 -8.82 8.73
N ALA A 179 -21.68 -8.99 7.53
CA ALA A 179 -22.87 -8.27 7.10
C ALA A 179 -24.05 -8.62 8.02
N ILE A 180 -24.43 -9.90 8.09
CA ILE A 180 -25.58 -10.39 8.87
C ILE A 180 -25.38 -10.33 10.39
N GLY A 181 -24.13 -10.30 10.88
CA GLY A 181 -23.81 -10.12 12.30
C GLY A 181 -23.99 -11.38 13.17
N THR A 182 -23.99 -12.58 12.57
CA THR A 182 -24.14 -13.86 13.28
C THR A 182 -22.91 -14.24 14.11
N GLY A 183 -21.71 -13.81 13.67
CA GLY A 183 -20.44 -14.13 14.34
C GLY A 183 -20.04 -15.60 14.18
N LEU A 184 -19.22 -16.11 15.12
CA LEU A 184 -18.55 -17.42 15.04
C LEU A 184 -19.48 -18.64 15.08
N GLY A 185 -20.77 -18.47 15.40
CA GLY A 185 -21.73 -19.57 15.52
C GLY A 185 -22.37 -20.00 14.20
N PHE A 186 -22.04 -19.33 13.08
CA PHE A 186 -22.62 -19.63 11.79
C PHE A 186 -21.95 -20.86 11.15
N ASN A 187 -22.73 -21.83 10.67
CA ASN A 187 -22.19 -22.99 9.98
C ASN A 187 -21.76 -22.63 8.55
N LEU A 188 -20.44 -22.53 8.31
CA LEU A 188 -19.88 -22.16 7.00
C LEU A 188 -20.24 -23.13 5.87
N GLN A 189 -20.59 -24.40 6.18
CA GLN A 189 -21.00 -25.39 5.17
C GLN A 189 -22.35 -25.05 4.52
N ARG A 190 -23.16 -24.18 5.13
CA ARG A 190 -24.40 -23.69 4.52
C ARG A 190 -24.15 -22.72 3.38
N LEU A 191 -22.97 -22.13 3.32
CA LEU A 191 -22.57 -21.15 2.31
C LEU A 191 -21.73 -21.83 1.24
N GLU A 192 -22.09 -21.60 -0.02
CA GLU A 192 -21.29 -22.00 -1.16
C GLU A 192 -21.12 -20.82 -2.12
N PHE A 193 -19.87 -20.48 -2.44
CA PHE A 193 -19.55 -19.39 -3.36
C PHE A 193 -19.09 -19.91 -4.73
N HIS A 194 -19.67 -19.35 -5.79
CA HIS A 194 -19.30 -19.63 -7.17
C HIS A 194 -18.57 -18.42 -7.74
N LEU A 195 -17.25 -18.52 -7.86
CA LEU A 195 -16.39 -17.45 -8.36
C LEU A 195 -16.39 -17.40 -9.89
N SER A 196 -16.37 -16.18 -10.44
CA SER A 196 -16.11 -15.99 -11.87
C SER A 196 -14.68 -16.37 -12.24
N SER A 197 -14.51 -16.92 -13.44
CA SER A 197 -13.21 -17.23 -14.06
C SER A 197 -12.43 -15.99 -14.50
N GLU A 198 -13.03 -14.80 -14.42
CA GLU A 198 -12.34 -13.54 -14.69
C GLU A 198 -11.17 -13.33 -13.73
N ALA A 199 -10.00 -13.03 -14.29
CA ALA A 199 -8.83 -12.68 -13.52
C ALA A 199 -9.06 -11.36 -12.77
N LEU A 200 -8.73 -11.35 -11.47
CA LEU A 200 -8.66 -10.12 -10.68
C LEU A 200 -7.50 -9.27 -11.22
N THR A 201 -7.82 -8.19 -11.94
CA THR A 201 -6.83 -7.20 -12.35
C THR A 201 -6.83 -6.01 -11.39
N GLN A 202 -5.70 -5.30 -11.35
CA GLN A 202 -5.41 -4.17 -10.46
C GLN A 202 -6.54 -3.14 -10.31
N ASP A 203 -7.29 -2.91 -11.38
CA ASP A 203 -8.25 -1.80 -11.51
C ASP A 203 -9.70 -2.27 -11.63
N ARG A 204 -9.99 -3.55 -11.35
CA ARG A 204 -11.33 -4.11 -11.52
C ARG A 204 -11.89 -4.68 -10.22
N VAL A 205 -13.05 -4.14 -9.85
CA VAL A 205 -13.94 -4.74 -8.86
C VAL A 205 -14.85 -5.73 -9.59
N LEU A 206 -14.78 -7.00 -9.21
CA LEU A 206 -15.65 -8.06 -9.73
C LEU A 206 -16.94 -8.12 -8.92
N ARG A 207 -18.09 -8.29 -9.59
CA ARG A 207 -19.43 -8.45 -8.99
C ARG A 207 -20.15 -9.75 -9.38
N GLN A 208 -19.49 -10.57 -10.20
CA GLN A 208 -20.08 -11.77 -10.80
C GLN A 208 -20.05 -13.00 -9.87
N THR A 209 -19.53 -12.85 -8.64
CA THR A 209 -19.54 -13.93 -7.65
C THR A 209 -20.96 -14.18 -7.18
N ARG A 210 -21.41 -15.43 -7.30
CA ARG A 210 -22.72 -15.88 -6.83
C ARG A 210 -22.59 -16.61 -5.50
N MET A 211 -23.62 -16.49 -4.67
CA MET A 211 -23.71 -17.14 -3.38
C MET A 211 -24.94 -18.05 -3.34
N TYR A 212 -24.75 -19.24 -2.78
CA TYR A 212 -25.83 -20.16 -2.45
C TYR A 212 -25.89 -20.34 -0.93
N LEU A 213 -27.09 -20.28 -0.38
CA LEU A 213 -27.38 -20.59 1.02
C LEU A 213 -28.31 -21.79 1.07
N ASP A 214 -27.87 -22.88 1.71
CA ASP A 214 -28.63 -24.14 1.79
C ASP A 214 -29.12 -24.63 0.40
N GLU A 215 -28.23 -24.56 -0.60
CA GLU A 215 -28.46 -24.96 -2.01
C GLU A 215 -29.36 -24.02 -2.83
N GLU A 216 -29.87 -22.93 -2.25
CA GLU A 216 -30.66 -21.91 -2.95
C GLU A 216 -29.81 -20.68 -3.33
N GLU A 217 -29.98 -20.14 -4.54
CA GLU A 217 -29.22 -18.97 -4.99
C GLU A 217 -29.75 -17.68 -4.34
N GLU A 218 -28.87 -16.98 -3.63
CA GLU A 218 -29.18 -15.75 -2.90
C GLU A 218 -28.97 -14.51 -3.81
N SER A 219 -29.92 -14.28 -4.71
CA SER A 219 -29.83 -13.21 -5.72
C SER A 219 -29.92 -11.77 -5.16
N ASP A 220 -30.42 -11.62 -3.93
CA ASP A 220 -30.48 -10.33 -3.23
C ASP A 220 -29.11 -9.89 -2.67
N TRP A 221 -28.12 -10.79 -2.68
CA TRP A 221 -26.76 -10.51 -2.23
C TRP A 221 -25.83 -10.26 -3.41
N THR A 222 -25.08 -9.17 -3.36
CA THR A 222 -24.02 -8.83 -4.31
C THR A 222 -22.66 -8.80 -3.61
N PHE A 223 -21.65 -9.39 -4.24
CA PHE A 223 -20.29 -9.46 -3.69
C PHE A 223 -19.30 -8.70 -4.56
N GLU A 224 -18.65 -7.69 -3.99
CA GLU A 224 -17.56 -6.98 -4.64
C GLU A 224 -16.23 -7.59 -4.22
N VAL A 225 -15.44 -8.04 -5.19
CA VAL A 225 -14.08 -8.56 -4.94
C VAL A 225 -13.08 -7.69 -5.67
N SER A 226 -12.08 -7.18 -4.95
CA SER A 226 -10.98 -6.43 -5.55
C SER A 226 -9.64 -6.76 -4.87
N PRO A 227 -8.50 -6.52 -5.54
CA PRO A 227 -7.25 -6.33 -4.84
C PRO A 227 -7.31 -5.03 -4.02
N VAL A 228 -6.48 -4.91 -2.97
CA VAL A 228 -6.28 -3.63 -2.26
C VAL A 228 -5.10 -2.92 -2.92
N GLU A 229 -5.33 -1.70 -3.41
CA GLU A 229 -4.36 -0.94 -4.19
C GLU A 229 -3.00 -0.77 -3.48
N GLU A 230 -1.91 -0.90 -4.25
CA GLU A 230 -0.61 -0.37 -3.90
C GLU A 230 -0.39 0.98 -4.57
N ALA A 231 -0.49 2.08 -3.83
CA ALA A 231 0.19 3.31 -4.25
C ALA A 231 1.71 3.11 -4.06
N GLY A 232 2.36 2.47 -5.05
CA GLY A 232 3.83 2.45 -5.23
C GLY A 232 4.47 1.07 -5.31
N VAL A 233 5.18 0.75 -6.41
CA VAL A 233 5.90 -0.54 -6.68
C VAL A 233 6.66 -1.09 -5.47
N GLY A 234 6.36 -2.34 -5.09
CA GLY A 234 7.25 -3.20 -4.31
C GLY A 234 8.56 -3.64 -4.99
N LEU A 235 8.92 -3.12 -6.17
CA LEU A 235 10.27 -3.26 -6.75
C LEU A 235 11.20 -2.11 -6.34
N ASP A 236 10.66 -1.15 -5.60
CA ASP A 236 11.26 0.13 -5.33
C ASP A 236 11.52 0.38 -3.83
N TYR A 237 11.01 -0.50 -2.98
CA TYR A 237 11.34 -0.52 -1.56
C TYR A 237 12.81 -0.90 -1.36
N CYS A 238 13.58 -0.01 -0.72
CA CYS A 238 14.98 -0.25 -0.37
C CYS A 238 15.99 -0.48 -1.52
N ASN A 239 15.70 -0.04 -2.76
CA ASN A 239 16.68 -0.11 -3.86
C ASN A 239 18.01 0.59 -3.55
N SER A 240 18.02 1.64 -2.74
CA SER A 240 19.26 2.27 -2.27
C SER A 240 20.17 1.34 -1.47
N LEU A 241 19.63 0.30 -0.82
CA LEU A 241 20.43 -0.72 -0.11
C LEU A 241 21.23 -1.62 -1.06
N LEU A 242 20.84 -1.66 -2.34
CA LEU A 242 21.56 -2.38 -3.39
C LEU A 242 22.68 -1.54 -4.03
N SER A 243 22.93 -0.33 -3.51
CA SER A 243 24.00 0.54 -3.98
C SER A 243 25.38 -0.10 -3.75
N GLY A 244 26.22 -0.13 -4.78
CA GLY A 244 27.52 -0.80 -4.75
C GLY A 244 27.47 -2.34 -4.85
N CYS A 245 26.31 -2.93 -5.20
CA CYS A 245 26.23 -4.36 -5.53
C CYS A 245 26.94 -4.68 -6.85
N PRO A 246 27.48 -5.91 -7.01
CA PRO A 246 28.13 -6.33 -8.25
C PRO A 246 27.13 -6.39 -9.41
N ASN A 247 27.57 -6.04 -10.62
CA ASN A 247 26.72 -6.07 -11.83
C ASN A 247 26.07 -7.44 -12.10
N ASN A 248 26.69 -8.54 -11.64
CA ASN A 248 26.12 -9.88 -11.78
C ASN A 248 24.85 -10.07 -10.94
N SER A 249 24.81 -9.53 -9.72
CA SER A 249 23.63 -9.56 -8.85
C SER A 249 22.52 -8.64 -9.38
N LEU A 250 22.91 -7.47 -9.91
CA LEU A 250 21.96 -6.54 -10.53
C LEU A 250 21.38 -7.09 -11.83
N ARG A 251 22.14 -7.89 -12.58
CA ARG A 251 21.64 -8.58 -13.78
C ARG A 251 20.49 -9.51 -13.46
N SER A 252 20.59 -10.31 -12.41
CA SER A 252 19.50 -11.20 -11.98
C SER A 252 18.23 -10.42 -11.64
N LEU A 253 18.36 -9.27 -11.00
CA LEU A 253 17.23 -8.39 -10.69
C LEU A 253 16.64 -7.73 -11.94
N GLN A 254 17.48 -7.35 -12.92
CA GLN A 254 17.05 -6.76 -14.19
C GLN A 254 16.23 -7.74 -15.05
N LEU A 255 16.38 -9.05 -14.86
CA LEU A 255 15.60 -10.05 -15.61
C LEU A 255 14.09 -9.94 -15.34
N ILE A 256 13.69 -9.54 -14.13
CA ILE A 256 12.28 -9.43 -13.72
C ILE A 256 11.55 -8.31 -14.51
N PRO A 257 11.99 -7.04 -14.48
CA PRO A 257 11.36 -5.99 -15.28
C PRO A 257 11.53 -6.24 -16.78
N ASN A 258 12.60 -6.90 -17.22
CA ASN A 258 12.73 -7.29 -18.63
C ASN A 258 11.64 -8.29 -19.04
N ALA A 259 11.36 -9.30 -18.22
CA ALA A 259 10.30 -10.27 -18.48
C ALA A 259 8.92 -9.60 -18.46
N ALA A 260 8.66 -8.74 -17.46
CA ALA A 260 7.41 -8.00 -17.37
C ALA A 260 7.19 -7.08 -18.59
N ALA A 261 8.21 -6.32 -19.00
CA ALA A 261 8.16 -5.48 -20.19
C ALA A 261 7.82 -6.29 -21.45
N ARG A 262 8.42 -7.48 -21.62
CA ARG A 262 8.12 -8.36 -22.76
C ARG A 262 6.68 -8.87 -22.77
N VAL A 263 6.15 -9.26 -21.61
CA VAL A 263 4.75 -9.70 -21.47
C VAL A 263 3.80 -8.55 -21.82
N LEU A 264 4.08 -7.35 -21.34
CA LEU A 264 3.24 -6.17 -21.56
C LEU A 264 3.24 -5.71 -23.02
N THR A 265 4.38 -5.76 -23.71
CA THR A 265 4.48 -5.29 -25.10
C THR A 265 4.37 -6.40 -26.14
N GLY A 266 4.23 -7.66 -25.71
CA GLY A 266 4.05 -8.82 -26.58
C GLY A 266 5.23 -9.09 -27.54
N ILE A 267 6.44 -8.64 -27.20
CA ILE A 267 7.63 -8.80 -28.06
C ILE A 267 8.26 -10.18 -27.89
N ASP A 268 8.96 -10.67 -28.92
CA ASP A 268 9.61 -11.97 -28.88
C ASP A 268 10.75 -11.98 -27.83
N LYS A 269 11.09 -13.15 -27.28
CA LYS A 269 12.18 -13.32 -26.31
C LYS A 269 13.55 -12.92 -26.86
N ILE A 270 13.73 -12.96 -28.18
CA ILE A 270 15.00 -12.68 -28.87
C ILE A 270 15.18 -11.17 -29.11
N ASP A 271 14.09 -10.41 -29.12
CA ASP A 271 14.13 -8.97 -29.40
C ASP A 271 14.91 -8.21 -28.34
N HIS A 272 15.57 -7.12 -28.75
CA HIS A 272 16.37 -6.32 -27.84
C HIS A 272 15.49 -5.56 -26.84
N ILE A 273 15.78 -5.68 -25.54
CA ILE A 273 14.91 -5.16 -24.48
C ILE A 273 15.03 -3.64 -24.26
N THR A 274 16.18 -3.03 -24.57
CA THR A 274 16.44 -1.61 -24.27
C THR A 274 15.47 -0.64 -24.96
N PRO A 275 15.14 -0.78 -26.26
CA PRO A 275 14.11 0.03 -26.92
C PRO A 275 12.73 -0.09 -26.26
N VAL A 276 12.38 -1.29 -25.78
CA VAL A 276 11.10 -1.53 -25.12
C VAL A 276 11.05 -0.83 -23.77
N LEU A 277 12.09 -0.99 -22.95
CA LEU A 277 12.20 -0.25 -21.69
C LEU A 277 12.15 1.27 -21.92
N ALA A 278 12.82 1.79 -22.94
CA ALA A 278 12.75 3.21 -23.28
C ALA A 278 11.33 3.65 -23.67
N SER A 279 10.62 2.86 -24.50
CA SER A 279 9.25 3.16 -24.92
C SER A 279 8.23 3.13 -23.77
N LEU A 280 8.47 2.24 -22.80
CA LEU A 280 7.66 2.15 -21.59
C LEU A 280 8.06 3.20 -20.53
N HIS A 281 9.15 3.94 -20.77
CA HIS A 281 9.78 4.82 -19.78
C HIS A 281 10.24 4.06 -18.53
N TRP A 282 10.72 2.82 -18.69
CA TRP A 282 11.21 1.96 -17.63
C TRP A 282 12.72 2.11 -17.47
N LEU A 283 13.17 2.64 -16.34
CA LEU A 283 14.60 2.78 -16.08
C LEU A 283 15.22 1.42 -15.75
N PRO A 284 16.42 1.07 -16.25
CA PRO A 284 17.12 -0.11 -15.78
C PRO A 284 17.40 -0.05 -14.27
N VAL A 285 17.34 -1.20 -13.59
CA VAL A 285 17.47 -1.35 -12.13
C VAL A 285 18.70 -0.65 -11.59
N LYS A 286 19.85 -0.74 -12.28
CA LYS A 286 21.09 -0.05 -11.90
C LYS A 286 20.87 1.47 -11.76
N PHE A 287 20.21 2.08 -12.73
CA PHE A 287 19.97 3.51 -12.74
C PHE A 287 18.85 3.90 -11.75
N ARG A 288 17.87 3.02 -11.47
CA ARG A 288 16.88 3.22 -10.38
C ARG A 288 17.57 3.34 -9.02
N ILE A 289 18.54 2.46 -8.76
CA ILE A 289 19.33 2.47 -7.52
C ILE A 289 20.11 3.78 -7.39
N ILE A 290 20.81 4.21 -8.46
CA ILE A 290 21.57 5.46 -8.49
C ILE A 290 20.66 6.66 -8.24
N PHE A 291 19.54 6.75 -8.97
CA PHE A 291 18.57 7.83 -8.84
C PHE A 291 18.04 7.94 -7.41
N LYS A 292 17.71 6.81 -6.78
CA LYS A 292 17.21 6.79 -5.40
C LYS A 292 18.24 7.19 -4.36
N THR A 293 19.48 6.73 -4.52
CA THR A 293 20.58 7.18 -3.67
C THR A 293 20.76 8.69 -3.80
N LEU A 294 20.75 9.24 -5.01
CA LEU A 294 20.84 10.69 -5.25
C LEU A 294 19.64 11.47 -4.68
N LEU A 295 18.42 10.92 -4.79
CA LEU A 295 17.22 11.54 -4.23
C LEU A 295 17.26 11.59 -2.69
N LEU A 296 17.76 10.53 -2.05
CA LEU A 296 17.99 10.52 -0.61
C LEU A 296 19.08 11.52 -0.21
N THR A 297 20.17 11.62 -0.97
CA THR A 297 21.20 12.65 -0.76
C THR A 297 20.62 14.06 -0.86
N TYR A 298 19.77 14.31 -1.85
CA TYR A 298 19.08 15.59 -2.00
C TYR A 298 18.18 15.91 -0.80
N LYS A 299 17.39 14.93 -0.32
CA LYS A 299 16.54 15.10 0.87
C LYS A 299 17.37 15.45 2.11
N VAL A 300 18.50 14.76 2.30
CA VAL A 300 19.45 15.05 3.38
C VAL A 300 19.99 16.48 3.27
N LEU A 301 20.42 16.90 2.08
CA LEU A 301 20.94 18.25 1.85
C LEU A 301 19.90 19.37 2.07
N ARG A 302 18.61 19.05 2.08
CA ARG A 302 17.50 20.01 2.26
C ARG A 302 16.82 19.92 3.64
N GLY A 303 17.33 19.09 4.54
CA GLY A 303 16.71 18.90 5.87
C GLY A 303 15.38 18.15 5.84
N LEU A 304 15.13 17.36 4.78
CA LEU A 304 13.89 16.60 4.56
C LEU A 304 14.06 15.11 4.91
N ALA A 305 15.20 14.73 5.46
CA ALA A 305 15.52 13.35 5.83
C ALA A 305 15.59 13.21 7.36
N PRO A 306 15.42 11.99 7.91
CA PRO A 306 15.65 11.76 9.33
C PRO A 306 17.08 12.10 9.75
N SER A 307 17.26 12.57 10.99
CA SER A 307 18.54 13.04 11.53
C SER A 307 19.69 12.03 11.38
N TYR A 308 19.41 10.73 11.50
CA TYR A 308 20.41 9.68 11.35
C TYR A 308 21.01 9.58 9.93
N LEU A 309 20.34 10.09 8.90
CA LEU A 309 20.90 10.17 7.54
C LEU A 309 21.67 11.48 7.31
N GLU A 310 21.23 12.56 7.95
CA GLU A 310 21.90 13.85 7.89
C GLU A 310 23.30 13.81 8.49
N GLU A 311 23.47 13.07 9.59
CA GLU A 311 24.77 12.83 10.22
C GLU A 311 25.75 12.04 9.33
N LEU A 312 25.27 11.36 8.27
CA LEU A 312 26.08 10.52 7.39
C LEU A 312 26.62 11.23 6.14
N VAL A 313 26.11 12.43 5.82
CA VAL A 313 26.48 13.17 4.61
C VAL A 313 27.05 14.53 4.99
N ILE A 314 28.34 14.71 4.75
CA ILE A 314 29.07 15.91 5.20
C ILE A 314 29.36 16.81 4.00
N PRO A 315 28.88 18.07 3.98
CA PRO A 315 29.24 19.05 2.96
C PRO A 315 30.75 19.32 2.92
N TYR A 316 31.32 19.38 1.71
CA TYR A 316 32.73 19.70 1.54
C TYR A 316 32.96 21.20 1.69
N GLN A 317 33.78 21.60 2.67
CA GLN A 317 34.23 22.98 2.86
C GLN A 317 35.76 23.05 2.66
N PRO A 318 36.25 23.69 1.58
CA PRO A 318 37.68 23.83 1.38
C PRO A 318 38.26 24.91 2.32
N ASN A 319 39.47 24.66 2.84
CA ASN A 319 40.20 25.62 3.69
C ASN A 319 40.67 26.89 2.93
N ARG A 320 40.48 26.95 1.61
CA ARG A 320 40.90 28.04 0.72
C ARG A 320 39.82 28.29 -0.32
N LEU A 321 39.67 29.54 -0.78
CA LEU A 321 38.72 29.90 -1.85
C LEU A 321 39.19 29.25 -3.16
N LEU A 322 38.46 28.24 -3.61
CA LEU A 322 38.75 27.48 -4.83
C LEU A 322 37.59 27.64 -5.82
N HIS A 323 37.88 27.51 -7.12
CA HIS A 323 36.87 27.59 -8.18
C HIS A 323 35.75 26.52 -8.04
N SER A 324 36.00 25.45 -7.28
CA SER A 324 35.05 24.39 -6.94
C SER A 324 34.20 24.65 -5.68
N GLN A 325 34.38 25.79 -5.00
CA GLN A 325 33.69 26.11 -3.75
C GLN A 325 32.15 26.17 -3.91
N ASN A 326 31.67 26.55 -5.09
CA ASN A 326 30.24 26.62 -5.42
C ASN A 326 29.70 25.32 -6.05
N ALA A 327 30.51 24.27 -6.19
CA ALA A 327 30.12 23.05 -6.89
C ALA A 327 29.25 22.08 -6.05
N GLY A 328 28.92 22.44 -4.80
CA GLY A 328 28.07 21.65 -3.91
C GLY A 328 28.57 20.21 -3.71
N LEU A 329 29.86 20.06 -3.40
CA LEU A 329 30.52 18.76 -3.22
C LEU A 329 30.31 18.21 -1.80
N LEU A 330 30.40 16.89 -1.68
CA LEU A 330 30.31 16.16 -0.42
C LEU A 330 31.65 15.50 -0.07
N VAL A 331 31.94 15.33 1.22
CA VAL A 331 33.12 14.60 1.69
C VAL A 331 32.89 13.10 1.46
N VAL A 332 33.79 12.45 0.71
CA VAL A 332 33.77 10.99 0.53
C VAL A 332 34.67 10.34 1.59
N PRO A 333 34.13 9.55 2.54
CA PRO A 333 34.93 8.90 3.58
C PRO A 333 35.94 7.91 3.01
N ARG A 334 37.11 7.76 3.65
CA ARG A 334 38.06 6.69 3.33
C ARG A 334 37.59 5.38 3.96
N VAL A 335 37.39 4.35 3.13
CA VAL A 335 36.95 3.03 3.60
C VAL A 335 38.10 2.02 3.55
N SER A 336 38.39 1.36 4.67
CA SER A 336 39.52 0.39 4.78
C SER A 336 39.18 -1.02 4.27
N ARG A 337 37.89 -1.34 4.10
CA ARG A 337 37.39 -2.62 3.55
C ARG A 337 36.50 -2.38 2.34
N SER A 338 37.04 -2.62 1.16
CA SER A 338 36.44 -2.29 -0.14
C SER A 338 35.05 -2.91 -0.42
N ARG A 339 34.68 -4.01 0.25
CA ARG A 339 33.43 -4.74 -0.03
C ARG A 339 32.21 -4.30 0.76
N MET A 340 32.36 -3.93 2.04
CA MET A 340 31.22 -3.61 2.92
C MET A 340 31.13 -2.11 3.21
N GLY A 341 32.27 -1.47 3.52
CA GLY A 341 32.32 -0.02 3.69
C GLY A 341 32.02 0.75 2.40
N GLY A 342 32.45 0.20 1.26
CA GLY A 342 32.17 0.76 -0.07
C GLY A 342 30.71 0.67 -0.51
N ARG A 343 29.85 -0.08 0.19
CA ARG A 343 28.40 -0.17 -0.09
C ARG A 343 27.55 0.67 0.87
N ALA A 344 28.17 1.24 1.91
CA ALA A 344 27.46 2.06 2.87
C ALA A 344 26.93 3.34 2.20
N PHE A 345 25.77 3.80 2.65
CA PHE A 345 25.17 5.05 2.18
C PHE A 345 26.14 6.24 2.38
N SER A 346 26.82 6.31 3.52
CA SER A 346 27.82 7.34 3.84
C SER A 346 28.99 7.41 2.85
N TYR A 347 29.24 6.35 2.07
CA TYR A 347 30.23 6.33 1.00
C TYR A 347 29.60 6.55 -0.37
N GLN A 348 28.55 5.79 -0.70
CA GLN A 348 27.91 5.81 -2.02
C GLN A 348 27.19 7.13 -2.32
N ALA A 349 26.55 7.75 -1.33
CA ALA A 349 25.84 9.02 -1.52
C ALA A 349 26.77 10.17 -1.91
N PRO A 350 27.86 10.46 -1.17
CA PRO A 350 28.85 11.44 -1.58
C PRO A 350 29.53 11.12 -2.92
N LEU A 351 29.85 9.84 -3.16
CA LEU A 351 30.51 9.41 -4.40
C LEU A 351 29.65 9.69 -5.63
N LEU A 352 28.40 9.23 -5.63
CA LEU A 352 27.48 9.41 -6.76
C LEU A 352 27.11 10.88 -6.95
N TRP A 353 26.91 11.63 -5.86
CA TRP A 353 26.61 13.06 -5.94
C TRP A 353 27.76 13.86 -6.54
N ASN A 354 29.01 13.54 -6.18
CA ASN A 354 30.19 14.22 -6.72
C ASN A 354 30.48 13.85 -8.17
N GLN A 355 29.94 12.73 -8.67
CA GLN A 355 30.03 12.35 -10.08
C GLN A 355 29.07 13.15 -10.99
N LEU A 356 28.08 13.85 -10.42
CA LEU A 356 27.20 14.72 -11.19
C LEU A 356 27.92 16.03 -11.57
N PRO A 357 27.80 16.50 -12.83
CA PRO A 357 28.27 17.83 -13.21
C PRO A 357 27.45 18.91 -12.48
N VAL A 358 28.00 20.12 -12.34
CA VAL A 358 27.35 21.22 -11.61
C VAL A 358 25.94 21.51 -12.16
N GLN A 359 25.81 21.60 -13.49
CA GLN A 359 24.51 21.74 -14.16
C GLN A 359 23.57 20.57 -13.87
N GLY A 360 24.09 19.34 -13.91
CA GLY A 360 23.30 18.14 -13.63
C GLY A 360 22.81 18.05 -12.18
N LYS A 361 23.50 18.69 -11.23
CA LYS A 361 23.00 18.84 -9.85
C LYS A 361 21.84 19.82 -9.80
N GLU A 362 21.93 20.96 -10.49
CA GLU A 362 20.84 21.94 -10.54
C GLU A 362 19.58 21.35 -11.20
N ASP A 363 19.75 20.67 -12.34
CA ASP A 363 18.65 20.00 -13.05
C ASP A 363 18.01 18.90 -12.19
N PHE A 364 18.84 18.11 -11.48
CA PHE A 364 18.36 17.11 -10.55
C PHE A 364 17.59 17.72 -9.37
N GLN A 365 18.02 18.87 -8.85
CA GLN A 365 17.32 19.57 -7.77
C GLN A 365 15.93 20.06 -8.21
N VAL A 366 15.80 20.55 -9.44
CA VAL A 366 14.51 20.98 -10.01
C VAL A 366 13.60 19.78 -10.20
N ALA A 367 14.10 18.68 -10.76
CA ALA A 367 13.33 17.46 -10.96
C ALA A 367 12.92 16.78 -9.65
N ALA A 368 13.84 16.69 -8.68
CA ALA A 368 13.56 16.16 -7.36
C ALA A 368 12.50 17.00 -6.62
N ALA A 369 12.55 18.33 -6.73
CA ALA A 369 11.53 19.21 -6.17
C ALA A 369 10.16 18.99 -6.83
N ALA A 370 10.10 18.83 -8.16
CA ALA A 370 8.87 18.52 -8.88
C ALA A 370 8.29 17.15 -8.45
N VAL A 371 9.12 16.12 -8.32
CA VAL A 371 8.71 14.79 -7.82
C VAL A 371 8.15 14.89 -6.39
N LEU A 372 8.82 15.62 -5.49
CA LEU A 372 8.37 15.78 -4.11
C LEU A 372 7.08 16.61 -4.01
N LYS A 373 6.90 17.59 -4.89
CA LYS A 373 5.67 18.38 -4.98
C LYS A 373 4.49 17.54 -5.48
N SER A 374 4.68 16.73 -6.52
CA SER A 374 3.65 15.80 -7.01
C SER A 374 3.26 14.74 -5.97
N LEU A 375 4.23 14.29 -5.15
CA LEU A 375 3.96 13.37 -4.03
C LEU A 375 3.20 14.04 -2.86
N HIS A 376 3.36 15.35 -2.67
CA HIS A 376 2.69 16.11 -1.62
C HIS A 376 1.29 16.59 -2.03
N GLU A 377 1.06 16.86 -3.31
CA GLU A 377 -0.21 17.39 -3.83
C GLU A 377 -1.19 16.31 -4.33
N GLY A 378 -0.82 15.02 -4.28
CA GLY A 378 -1.71 13.91 -4.66
C GLY A 378 -2.13 13.89 -6.15
N PHE A 379 -1.55 14.76 -6.99
CA PHE A 379 -1.82 14.79 -8.41
C PHE A 379 -1.00 13.74 -9.16
N ILE A 380 -1.69 12.70 -9.65
CA ILE A 380 -1.24 11.94 -10.81
C ILE A 380 -1.42 12.85 -12.01
N CYS A 381 -0.39 13.63 -12.36
CA CYS A 381 -0.40 14.43 -13.58
C CYS A 381 -0.27 13.48 -14.80
N VAL A 382 -1.40 13.05 -15.33
CA VAL A 382 -1.53 12.69 -16.75
C VAL A 382 -1.64 14.01 -17.51
N GLY A 383 -0.51 14.55 -17.97
CA GLY A 383 -0.49 15.84 -18.64
C GLY A 383 0.81 16.12 -19.38
N THR A 384 0.75 16.03 -20.70
CA THR A 384 1.80 16.42 -21.64
C THR A 384 2.15 17.91 -21.49
N VAL A 385 3.32 18.21 -20.92
CA VAL A 385 3.94 19.54 -21.09
C VAL A 385 4.77 19.49 -22.38
N ARG A 386 4.20 19.98 -23.48
CA ARG A 386 4.99 20.29 -24.69
C ARG A 386 5.91 21.49 -24.39
N PRO A 387 7.23 21.43 -24.66
CA PRO A 387 8.03 22.64 -24.76
C PRO A 387 7.80 23.28 -26.13
N LYS A 388 7.28 24.51 -26.13
CA LYS A 388 7.57 25.49 -27.19
C LYS A 388 8.96 26.08 -26.90
N CYS A 389 9.98 25.45 -27.46
CA CYS A 389 11.34 25.94 -27.76
C CYS A 389 11.98 24.75 -28.51
N GLY A 390 12.11 24.69 -29.83
CA GLY A 390 12.64 25.74 -30.69
C GLY A 390 14.16 25.76 -30.58
N VAL A 391 14.85 24.70 -31.03
CA VAL A 391 16.16 24.67 -31.72
C VAL A 391 16.67 23.22 -31.84
N MET A 392 17.04 22.85 -33.07
CA MET A 392 17.80 21.67 -33.51
C MET A 392 17.11 20.30 -33.55
N ALA A 393 16.26 20.12 -34.56
CA ALA A 393 16.29 18.93 -35.38
C ALA A 393 16.88 19.32 -36.75
N THR A 394 18.10 18.86 -37.05
CA THR A 394 18.60 18.65 -38.42
C THR A 394 19.78 17.68 -38.34
N GLU A 395 19.62 16.51 -38.99
CA GLU A 395 20.67 15.71 -39.67
C GLU A 395 21.83 15.18 -38.77
N ASP A 396 22.29 13.94 -38.81
CA ASP A 396 22.45 13.05 -39.95
C ASP A 396 22.87 11.64 -39.48
N ARG A 397 22.63 10.64 -40.33
CA ARG A 397 23.17 9.27 -40.17
C ARG A 397 24.69 9.29 -40.39
N ARG A 398 25.47 9.01 -39.33
CA ARG A 398 26.76 8.28 -39.30
C ARG A 398 27.57 8.75 -38.09
N TYR A 399 27.88 7.85 -37.15
CA TYR A 399 29.19 7.70 -36.50
C TYR A 399 29.08 6.58 -35.44
N ILE A 400 29.16 5.34 -35.91
CA ILE A 400 29.75 4.26 -35.11
C ILE A 400 31.22 4.23 -35.53
N SER A 401 32.10 4.83 -34.74
CA SER A 401 33.51 4.42 -34.68
C SER A 401 34.18 4.93 -33.40
N ASN A 402 34.59 3.95 -32.60
CA ASN A 402 35.81 3.87 -31.78
C ASN A 402 36.25 5.04 -30.90
N HIS A 403 36.33 4.70 -29.61
CA HIS A 403 37.22 5.25 -28.58
C HIS A 403 37.04 6.73 -28.21
N SER A 404 36.27 6.97 -27.14
CA SER A 404 36.77 7.65 -25.94
C SER A 404 35.70 7.66 -24.86
N SER A 405 36.17 7.47 -23.63
CA SER A 405 35.44 7.56 -22.38
C SER A 405 34.91 8.98 -22.15
N ASP A 406 33.69 9.30 -22.60
CA ASP A 406 32.91 10.47 -22.18
C ASP A 406 31.43 10.43 -22.61
N GLY A 407 30.85 9.22 -22.75
CA GLY A 407 29.45 9.02 -23.20
C GLY A 407 28.37 9.06 -22.10
N ASP A 408 28.75 9.09 -20.82
CA ASP A 408 27.82 8.83 -19.71
C ASP A 408 27.07 10.08 -19.19
N CYS A 409 27.48 11.30 -19.58
CA CYS A 409 26.85 12.54 -19.08
C CYS A 409 25.70 13.06 -19.96
N PHE A 410 25.69 12.79 -21.26
CA PHE A 410 24.70 13.37 -22.18
C PHE A 410 23.31 12.71 -22.13
N PHE A 411 23.18 11.55 -21.50
CA PHE A 411 21.89 10.86 -21.32
C PHE A 411 21.11 11.32 -20.07
N PHE A 412 21.73 12.05 -19.14
CA PHE A 412 21.08 12.42 -17.88
C PHE A 412 20.04 13.54 -18.05
N GLY A 413 20.30 14.55 -18.88
CA GLY A 413 19.38 15.69 -19.06
C GLY A 413 18.04 15.32 -19.70
N SER A 414 18.05 14.42 -20.69
CA SER A 414 16.83 14.03 -21.43
C SER A 414 15.98 12.99 -20.71
N LEU A 415 16.57 12.13 -19.85
CA LEU A 415 15.83 11.14 -19.06
C LEU A 415 15.15 11.73 -17.82
N ILE A 416 15.68 12.82 -17.26
CA ILE A 416 15.14 13.44 -16.03
C ILE A 416 13.73 14.00 -16.25
N HIS A 417 13.36 14.36 -17.48
CA HIS A 417 12.08 14.98 -17.81
C HIS A 417 10.91 14.00 -18.03
N VAL A 418 11.14 12.68 -18.02
CA VAL A 418 10.08 11.69 -18.26
C VAL A 418 10.22 10.52 -17.31
N PHE A 419 9.84 10.70 -16.04
CA PHE A 419 9.66 9.58 -15.11
C PHE A 419 8.44 9.81 -14.23
N LEU A 420 7.31 9.29 -14.69
CA LEU A 420 6.15 8.99 -13.85
C LEU A 420 5.69 7.60 -14.25
N GLN A 421 5.44 6.80 -13.22
CA GLN A 421 4.65 5.57 -13.25
C GLN A 421 5.37 4.31 -13.73
N GLU A 422 5.90 3.58 -12.75
CA GLU A 422 5.52 2.19 -12.58
C GLU A 422 5.12 2.04 -11.12
N SER A 423 4.15 1.18 -10.81
CA SER A 423 3.74 0.75 -9.47
C SER A 423 3.35 -0.73 -9.55
N LEU A 424 4.24 -1.63 -9.13
CA LEU A 424 3.87 -3.01 -8.78
C LEU A 424 2.97 -2.95 -7.55
N LEU A 425 2.21 -4.02 -7.39
CA LEU A 425 1.07 -4.17 -6.51
C LEU A 425 1.35 -5.10 -5.34
N ASP A 426 0.60 -4.89 -4.27
CA ASP A 426 0.34 -5.88 -3.24
C ASP A 426 -0.73 -6.86 -3.75
N ALA A 427 -0.28 -7.89 -4.49
CA ALA A 427 -1.14 -8.95 -5.03
C ALA A 427 -1.62 -9.95 -3.96
N ASP A 428 -1.14 -9.82 -2.71
CA ASP A 428 -1.39 -10.79 -1.65
C ASP A 428 -2.65 -10.48 -0.85
N HIS A 429 -3.21 -9.26 -0.95
CA HIS A 429 -4.41 -8.87 -0.21
C HIS A 429 -5.67 -8.98 -1.06
N HIS A 430 -6.66 -9.70 -0.54
CA HIS A 430 -7.98 -9.86 -1.13
C HIS A 430 -9.00 -9.20 -0.23
N VAL A 431 -9.78 -8.27 -0.79
CA VAL A 431 -10.92 -7.67 -0.09
C VAL A 431 -12.23 -8.13 -0.73
N ALA A 432 -13.16 -8.53 0.12
CA ALA A 432 -14.52 -8.89 -0.26
C ALA A 432 -15.50 -7.98 0.48
N VAL A 433 -16.45 -7.37 -0.25
CA VAL A 433 -17.55 -6.59 0.31
C VAL A 433 -18.86 -7.28 -0.04
N ALA A 434 -19.60 -7.71 0.98
CA ALA A 434 -20.95 -8.25 0.85
C ALA A 434 -21.97 -7.12 0.97
N LEU A 435 -22.85 -7.02 -0.02
CA LEU A 435 -23.95 -6.07 -0.08
C LEU A 435 -25.26 -6.85 -0.11
N GLY A 436 -26.14 -6.59 0.85
CA GLY A 436 -27.41 -7.29 0.97
C GLY A 436 -28.58 -6.34 1.24
N PRO A 437 -29.81 -6.88 1.23
CA PRO A 437 -31.00 -6.10 1.54
C PRO A 437 -30.89 -5.50 2.94
N ALA A 438 -31.24 -4.23 3.07
CA ALA A 438 -31.34 -3.62 4.39
C ALA A 438 -32.58 -4.17 5.12
N ASN A 439 -32.50 -4.33 6.44
CA ASN A 439 -33.65 -4.59 7.31
C ASN A 439 -34.55 -3.34 7.41
N LEU A 440 -35.07 -2.85 6.28
CA LEU A 440 -36.00 -1.73 6.19
C LEU A 440 -37.43 -2.27 6.10
N PRO A 441 -38.43 -1.57 6.67
CA PRO A 441 -39.83 -1.91 6.45
C PRO A 441 -40.16 -1.89 4.94
N GLU A 442 -41.02 -2.82 4.50
CA GLU A 442 -41.35 -3.25 3.12
C GLU A 442 -41.65 -2.14 2.08
N SER A 443 -41.67 -0.86 2.46
CA SER A 443 -41.99 0.27 1.59
C SER A 443 -40.77 0.98 0.97
N ALA A 444 -39.53 0.56 1.26
CA ALA A 444 -38.34 1.19 0.68
C ALA A 444 -38.03 0.60 -0.70
N THR A 445 -38.34 1.33 -1.77
CA THR A 445 -37.94 1.01 -3.14
C THR A 445 -36.43 0.70 -3.20
N LEU A 446 -36.08 -0.52 -3.62
CA LEU A 446 -34.71 -0.94 -3.93
C LEU A 446 -34.09 0.06 -4.90
N ARG A 447 -33.12 0.84 -4.42
CA ARG A 447 -32.36 1.73 -5.29
C ARG A 447 -31.40 0.88 -6.13
N PRO A 448 -31.14 1.26 -7.40
CA PRO A 448 -30.13 0.59 -8.20
C PRO A 448 -28.79 0.60 -7.47
N LEU A 449 -28.07 -0.52 -7.49
CA LEU A 449 -26.73 -0.58 -6.90
C LEU A 449 -25.85 0.51 -7.55
N SER A 450 -25.13 1.27 -6.71
CA SER A 450 -24.09 2.19 -7.19
C SER A 450 -23.06 1.43 -8.02
N PRO A 451 -22.32 2.08 -8.95
CA PRO A 451 -21.26 1.42 -9.71
C PRO A 451 -20.17 0.83 -8.78
N PRO A 452 -19.46 -0.22 -9.20
CA PRO A 452 -18.38 -0.81 -8.41
C PRO A 452 -17.35 0.27 -8.07
N THR A 453 -17.00 0.38 -6.79
CA THR A 453 -16.10 1.43 -6.30
C THR A 453 -14.83 0.78 -5.77
N ALA A 454 -13.67 1.16 -6.31
CA ALA A 454 -12.38 0.72 -5.79
C ALA A 454 -12.12 1.33 -4.40
N PHE A 455 -11.26 0.68 -3.61
CA PHE A 455 -10.87 1.21 -2.30
C PHE A 455 -9.96 2.42 -2.45
N THR A 456 -10.40 3.56 -1.93
CA THR A 456 -9.55 4.76 -1.85
C THR A 456 -8.57 4.59 -0.70
N GLN A 457 -7.27 4.61 -0.99
CA GLN A 457 -6.23 4.59 0.04
C GLN A 457 -6.11 5.96 0.70
N LEU A 458 -6.18 6.00 2.03
CA LEU A 458 -6.03 7.21 2.85
C LEU A 458 -4.64 7.29 3.46
N THR A 459 -4.09 8.50 3.55
CA THR A 459 -2.91 8.80 4.37
C THR A 459 -3.29 9.06 5.83
N PHE A 460 -2.30 9.18 6.72
CA PHE A 460 -2.58 9.56 8.10
C PHE A 460 -3.18 10.97 8.18
N CYS A 461 -2.64 11.93 7.42
CA CYS A 461 -3.17 13.29 7.32
C CYS A 461 -4.64 13.30 6.89
N ASP A 462 -4.98 12.46 5.91
CA ASP A 462 -6.36 12.26 5.50
C ASP A 462 -7.20 11.75 6.69
N LEU A 463 -6.78 10.68 7.37
CA LEU A 463 -7.54 10.12 8.49
C LEU A 463 -7.87 11.14 9.59
N ILE A 464 -6.96 12.06 9.86
CA ILE A 464 -7.08 13.02 10.95
C ILE A 464 -7.56 14.42 10.52
N ALA A 465 -7.84 14.65 9.24
CA ALA A 465 -8.18 15.98 8.72
C ALA A 465 -9.38 16.63 9.43
N SER A 466 -10.37 15.82 9.83
CA SER A 466 -11.57 16.26 10.55
C SER A 466 -11.54 15.90 12.06
N ALA A 467 -10.39 15.45 12.57
CA ALA A 467 -10.28 14.91 13.91
C ALA A 467 -10.19 16.01 14.98
N SER A 468 -10.91 15.81 16.10
CA SER A 468 -10.79 16.66 17.29
C SER A 468 -10.42 15.82 18.52
N PRO A 469 -9.47 16.31 19.35
CA PRO A 469 -9.14 15.67 20.62
C PRO A 469 -10.36 15.58 21.56
N LEU A 470 -10.65 14.38 22.05
CA LEU A 470 -11.70 14.09 23.04
C LEU A 470 -11.16 14.09 24.47
N THR A 471 -9.87 13.79 24.63
CA THR A 471 -9.21 13.65 25.93
C THR A 471 -7.94 14.49 26.00
N GLN A 472 -7.47 14.72 27.24
CA GLN A 472 -6.18 15.33 27.48
C GLN A 472 -5.06 14.42 27.01
N GLU A 473 -3.91 15.02 26.73
CA GLU A 473 -2.73 14.26 26.35
C GLU A 473 -2.25 13.39 27.51
N ASP A 474 -1.97 12.13 27.20
CA ASP A 474 -1.43 11.17 28.14
C ASP A 474 -0.14 10.61 27.57
N VAL A 475 0.97 11.08 28.15
CA VAL A 475 2.32 10.72 27.70
C VAL A 475 2.57 9.22 27.83
N ALA A 476 1.95 8.53 28.79
CA ALA A 476 2.13 7.11 29.03
C ALA A 476 1.67 6.25 27.83
N SER A 477 0.73 6.77 27.03
CA SER A 477 0.25 6.09 25.83
C SER A 477 1.35 5.87 24.79
N TRP A 478 2.27 6.84 24.63
CA TRP A 478 3.42 6.69 23.75
C TRP A 478 4.45 5.70 24.30
N ASP A 479 4.74 5.75 25.60
CA ASP A 479 5.71 4.86 26.22
C ASP A 479 5.21 3.40 26.17
N CYS A 480 3.91 3.19 26.38
CA CYS A 480 3.26 1.90 26.18
C CYS A 480 3.37 1.41 24.73
N PHE A 481 3.16 2.27 23.74
CA PHE A 481 3.27 1.89 22.33
C PHE A 481 4.71 1.57 21.92
N LYS A 482 5.67 2.42 22.29
CA LYS A 482 7.08 2.31 21.89
C LYS A 482 7.75 1.04 22.41
N THR A 483 7.28 0.50 23.53
CA THR A 483 7.82 -0.75 24.11
C THR A 483 7.31 -2.02 23.41
N LYS A 484 6.29 -1.93 22.56
CA LYS A 484 5.72 -3.08 21.85
C LYS A 484 6.62 -3.52 20.69
N ALA A 485 6.80 -4.83 20.55
CA ALA A 485 7.45 -5.40 19.37
C ALA A 485 6.54 -5.25 18.13
N GLU A 486 7.14 -5.05 16.95
CA GLU A 486 6.39 -4.91 15.68
C GLU A 486 5.60 -6.17 15.30
N ALA A 487 6.19 -7.34 15.51
CA ALA A 487 5.58 -8.63 15.23
C ALA A 487 6.25 -9.72 16.09
N PRO A 488 5.64 -10.92 16.20
CA PRO A 488 6.32 -12.07 16.79
C PRO A 488 7.63 -12.35 16.05
N GLN A 489 8.75 -12.47 16.77
CA GLN A 489 9.99 -12.99 16.20
C GLN A 489 9.79 -14.49 15.97
N ARG A 490 9.66 -14.91 14.71
CA ARG A 490 9.75 -16.34 14.37
C ARG A 490 11.20 -16.75 14.58
N GLN A 491 11.46 -17.76 15.42
CA GLN A 491 12.78 -18.38 15.46
C GLN A 491 13.07 -18.93 14.06
N PRO A 492 14.22 -18.61 13.44
CA PRO A 492 14.64 -19.31 12.24
C PRO A 492 14.83 -20.78 12.61
N ASP A 493 14.24 -21.68 11.82
CA ASP A 493 14.45 -23.12 11.97
C ASP A 493 15.96 -23.39 12.09
N THR A 494 16.40 -23.77 13.28
CA THR A 494 17.70 -24.36 13.46
C THR A 494 17.68 -25.64 12.65
N SER A 495 18.36 -25.60 11.51
CA SER A 495 18.77 -26.77 10.75
C SER A 495 19.20 -27.86 11.72
N VAL A 496 18.44 -28.96 11.76
CA VAL A 496 18.88 -30.22 12.32
C VAL A 496 20.16 -30.57 11.57
N GLY A 497 21.30 -30.34 12.22
CA GLY A 497 22.58 -30.77 11.73
C GLY A 497 22.57 -32.29 11.70
N LEU A 498 22.46 -32.86 10.50
CA LEU A 498 22.91 -34.22 10.24
C LEU A 498 24.43 -34.22 10.41
N SER A 499 24.89 -34.59 11.61
CA SER A 499 26.23 -35.15 11.78
C SER A 499 26.24 -36.53 11.14
N CYS A 500 27.04 -36.70 10.08
CA CYS A 500 27.57 -38.01 9.71
C CYS A 500 28.48 -38.57 10.81
#